data_AF-A0A964PEY7-F1
#
_entry.id   AF-A0A964PEY7-F1
#
_cell.length_a   1.000
_cell.length_b   1.000
_cell.length_c   1.000
_cell.angle_alpha   90.00
_cell.angle_beta   90.00
_cell.angle_gamma   90.00
#
_symmetry.space_group_name_H-M   'P 1'
#
loop_
_entity.id
_entity.type
_entity.pdbx_description
1 polymer ?
#
loop_
_entity_poly.entity_id
_entity_poly.type
_entity_poly.pdbx_seq_one_letter_code
_entity_poly.pdbx_strand_id
1 'polypeptide(L)'
;YRQRMRAEVLLDAVNDVVGAEESFAALPPGARATQLWTHRVSSTFLDTFGRPDLNQDPPCERRTEFTTPQILHLMNSPALNRKLALDSARSTRLAASKESNEKVVEEIYLLAYSRLPSDHEQKTALASLSAQANRRGAVEDLFWAILNTPEFFIVD
;
A
#
# COMPACT_ATOMS: atom_id res chain seq x y z
N TYR A 1 -0.85 -20.54 -8.12
CA TYR A 1 -2.07 -20.06 -8.82
C TYR A 1 -2.29 -18.68 -8.25
N ARG A 2 -2.35 -17.67 -9.11
CA ARG A 2 -2.45 -16.26 -8.69
C ARG A 2 -3.59 -16.05 -7.71
N GLN A 3 -3.25 -15.71 -6.48
CA GLN A 3 -4.18 -15.46 -5.39
C GLN A 3 -4.06 -14.01 -4.92
N ARG A 4 -5.20 -13.35 -4.80
CA ARG A 4 -5.28 -12.00 -4.23
C ARG A 4 -5.02 -12.04 -2.72
N MET A 5 -4.31 -11.04 -2.22
CA MET A 5 -4.22 -10.81 -0.78
C MET A 5 -5.59 -10.49 -0.18
N ARG A 6 -5.84 -10.98 1.05
CA ARG A 6 -7.03 -10.61 1.83
C ARG A 6 -6.98 -9.12 2.17
N ALA A 7 -8.14 -8.51 2.43
CA ALA A 7 -8.24 -7.09 2.74
C ALA A 7 -7.32 -6.66 3.90
N GLU A 8 -7.26 -7.47 4.95
CA GLU A 8 -6.43 -7.23 6.13
C GLU A 8 -4.93 -7.31 5.79
N VAL A 9 -4.54 -8.34 5.03
CA VAL A 9 -3.14 -8.54 4.59
C VAL A 9 -2.69 -7.41 3.68
N LEU A 10 -3.57 -6.97 2.77
CA LEU A 10 -3.27 -5.87 1.87
C LEU A 10 -3.11 -4.54 2.62
N LEU A 11 -3.99 -4.26 3.60
CA LEU A 11 -3.87 -3.06 4.42
C LEU A 11 -2.55 -3.07 5.22
N ASP A 12 -2.22 -4.22 5.82
CA ASP A 12 -0.97 -4.40 6.55
C ASP A 12 0.24 -4.23 5.61
N ALA A 13 0.21 -4.78 4.40
CA ALA A 13 1.28 -4.65 3.41
C ALA A 13 1.48 -3.19 2.97
N VAL A 14 0.40 -2.45 2.70
CA VAL A 14 0.49 -1.02 2.37
C VAL A 14 1.12 -0.24 3.52
N ASN A 15 0.68 -0.50 4.76
CA ASN A 15 1.22 0.13 5.96
C ASN A 15 2.71 -0.20 6.17
N ASP A 16 3.11 -1.45 5.97
CA ASP A 16 4.51 -1.89 6.09
C ASP A 16 5.42 -1.20 5.06
N VAL A 17 4.95 -1.07 3.80
CA VAL A 17 5.69 -0.43 2.70
C VAL A 17 5.82 1.08 2.91
N VAL A 18 4.72 1.74 3.28
CA VAL A 18 4.71 3.19 3.53
C VAL A 18 5.37 3.54 4.87
N GLY A 19 5.45 2.59 5.81
CA GLY A 19 5.80 2.82 7.20
C GLY A 19 4.77 3.68 7.92
N ALA A 20 3.50 3.53 7.59
CA ALA A 20 2.38 4.15 8.27
C ALA A 20 1.71 3.15 9.21
N GLU A 21 1.02 3.63 10.23
CA GLU A 21 0.22 2.80 11.12
C GLU A 21 -1.27 3.01 10.85
N GLU A 22 -2.08 2.04 11.26
CA GLU A 22 -3.53 2.16 11.33
C GLU A 22 -3.95 2.13 12.80
N SER A 23 -5.03 2.84 13.13
CA SER A 23 -5.62 2.80 14.47
C SER A 23 -6.96 2.09 14.40
N PHE A 24 -7.10 1.04 15.20
CA PHE A 24 -8.32 0.28 15.31
C PHE A 24 -8.94 0.45 16.70
N ALA A 25 -10.26 0.57 16.77
CA ALA A 25 -10.96 0.69 18.04
C ALA A 25 -10.71 -0.55 18.92
N ALA A 26 -10.46 -0.32 20.21
CA ALA A 26 -10.18 -1.36 21.21
C ALA A 26 -8.93 -2.22 20.93
N LEU A 27 -7.97 -1.69 20.16
CA LEU A 27 -6.64 -2.27 19.97
C LEU A 27 -5.56 -1.23 20.27
N PRO A 28 -4.35 -1.66 20.70
CA PRO A 28 -3.24 -0.74 20.89
C PRO A 28 -2.81 -0.08 19.55
N PRO A 29 -2.17 1.10 19.60
CA PRO A 29 -1.53 1.69 18.42
C PRO A 29 -0.54 0.71 17.77
N GLY A 30 -0.45 0.74 16.44
CA GLY A 30 0.40 -0.18 15.68
C GLY A 30 -0.14 -1.61 15.55
N ALA A 31 -1.36 -1.88 16.03
CA ALA A 31 -2.01 -3.18 15.80
C ALA A 31 -2.24 -3.43 14.31
N ARG A 32 -2.03 -4.68 13.88
CA ARG A 32 -2.24 -5.12 12.50
C ARG A 32 -3.72 -5.41 12.23
N ALA A 33 -4.16 -5.17 11.01
CA ALA A 33 -5.51 -5.53 10.56
C ALA A 33 -5.75 -7.04 10.68
N THR A 34 -4.71 -7.85 10.46
CA THR A 34 -4.75 -9.31 10.67
C THR A 34 -4.98 -9.75 12.12
N GLN A 35 -4.80 -8.85 13.10
CA GLN A 35 -5.03 -9.12 14.53
C GLN A 35 -6.43 -8.73 14.99
N LEU A 36 -7.30 -8.26 14.08
CA LEU A 36 -8.67 -7.91 14.41
C LEU A 36 -9.46 -9.14 14.88
N TRP A 37 -9.92 -9.10 16.13
CA TRP A 37 -10.76 -10.13 16.73
C TRP A 37 -12.23 -10.05 16.27
N THR A 38 -12.63 -8.93 15.67
CA THR A 38 -13.97 -8.71 15.14
C THR A 38 -13.90 -7.98 13.81
N HIS A 39 -14.83 -8.30 12.92
CA HIS A 39 -15.02 -7.55 11.70
C HIS A 39 -15.71 -6.19 11.97
N ARG A 40 -16.22 -5.93 13.20
CA ARG A 40 -17.11 -4.78 13.54
C ARG A 40 -16.39 -3.45 13.68
N VAL A 41 -15.07 -3.45 13.53
CA VAL A 41 -14.28 -2.22 13.56
C VAL A 41 -14.60 -1.38 12.33
N SER A 42 -14.73 -0.06 12.47
CA SER A 42 -14.95 0.82 11.32
C SER A 42 -13.70 0.90 10.45
N SER A 43 -13.78 0.51 9.17
CA SER A 43 -12.69 0.71 8.20
C SER A 43 -13.20 0.68 6.77
N THR A 44 -13.23 1.85 6.13
CA THR A 44 -13.63 2.01 4.73
C THR A 44 -12.76 1.16 3.79
N PHE A 45 -11.47 1.01 4.12
CA PHE A 45 -10.57 0.16 3.35
C PHE A 45 -11.00 -1.30 3.43
N LEU A 46 -11.17 -1.86 4.63
CA LEU A 46 -11.52 -3.26 4.78
C LEU A 46 -12.88 -3.58 4.14
N ASP A 47 -13.86 -2.68 4.27
CA ASP A 47 -15.17 -2.78 3.61
C ASP A 47 -15.03 -2.82 2.08
N THR A 48 -14.21 -1.94 1.52
CA THR A 48 -13.99 -1.85 0.06
C THR A 48 -13.32 -3.11 -0.48
N PHE A 49 -12.39 -3.70 0.27
CA PHE A 49 -11.60 -4.86 -0.17
C PHE A 49 -12.24 -6.21 0.18
N GLY A 50 -13.49 -6.20 0.65
CA GLY A 50 -14.29 -7.42 0.77
C GLY A 50 -14.03 -8.22 2.04
N ARG A 51 -13.75 -7.56 3.17
CA ARG A 51 -13.81 -8.21 4.48
C ARG A 51 -15.20 -8.87 4.68
N PRO A 52 -15.32 -9.88 5.55
CA PRO A 52 -16.60 -10.52 5.82
C PRO A 52 -17.68 -9.53 6.30
N ASP A 53 -18.90 -9.72 5.81
CA ASP A 53 -20.06 -8.92 6.22
C ASP A 53 -20.39 -9.17 7.69
N LEU A 54 -20.60 -8.08 8.40
CA LEU A 54 -20.90 -8.03 9.82
C LEU A 54 -22.24 -8.58 10.23
N ASN A 55 -23.18 -8.57 9.30
CA ASN A 55 -24.56 -8.93 9.53
C ASN A 55 -24.87 -10.37 9.07
N GLN A 56 -23.88 -11.09 8.54
CA GLN A 56 -24.01 -12.50 8.15
C GLN A 56 -23.67 -13.43 9.32
N ASP A 57 -24.45 -14.52 9.45
CA ASP A 57 -24.23 -15.56 10.47
C ASP A 57 -24.06 -16.94 9.81
N PRO A 58 -22.85 -17.54 9.81
CA PRO A 58 -21.58 -16.97 10.28
C PRO A 58 -20.96 -16.00 9.25
N PRO A 59 -20.17 -14.99 9.69
CA PRO A 59 -19.50 -14.03 8.81
C PRO A 59 -18.25 -14.66 8.19
N CYS A 60 -18.45 -15.70 7.40
CA CYS A 60 -17.38 -16.50 6.80
C CYS A 60 -17.15 -16.17 5.33
N GLU A 61 -18.16 -15.61 4.65
CA GLU A 61 -18.10 -15.32 3.23
C GLU A 61 -17.09 -14.19 2.95
N ARG A 62 -16.17 -14.46 2.03
CA ARG A 62 -15.15 -13.50 1.59
C ARG A 62 -15.31 -13.28 0.10
N ARG A 63 -15.44 -12.02 -0.30
CA ARG A 63 -15.53 -11.65 -1.72
C ARG A 63 -14.12 -11.61 -2.29
N THR A 64 -13.77 -12.62 -3.07
CA THR A 64 -12.47 -12.72 -3.74
C THR A 64 -12.45 -12.01 -5.09
N GLU A 65 -13.63 -11.65 -5.61
CA GLU A 65 -13.78 -10.97 -6.90
C GLU A 65 -13.14 -9.59 -6.88
N PHE A 66 -12.45 -9.28 -7.98
CA PHE A 66 -11.80 -8.00 -8.20
C PHE A 66 -12.73 -7.14 -9.04
N THR A 67 -13.09 -5.95 -8.55
CA THR A 67 -13.88 -5.01 -9.34
C THR A 67 -13.01 -3.80 -9.68
N THR A 68 -12.99 -3.42 -10.96
CA THR A 68 -12.29 -2.21 -11.44
C THR A 68 -12.59 -0.97 -10.57
N PRO A 69 -13.82 -0.76 -10.06
CA PRO A 69 -14.12 0.31 -9.11
C PRO A 69 -13.32 0.27 -7.80
N GLN A 70 -12.98 -0.90 -7.25
CA GLN A 70 -12.18 -0.99 -6.01
C GLN A 70 -10.74 -0.51 -6.24
N ILE A 71 -10.15 -0.85 -7.40
CA ILE A 71 -8.83 -0.36 -7.80
C ILE A 71 -8.87 1.15 -7.99
N LEU A 72 -9.87 1.64 -8.73
CA LEU A 72 -10.04 3.07 -8.97
C LEU A 72 -10.27 3.84 -7.67
N HIS A 73 -10.99 3.25 -6.71
CA HIS A 73 -11.15 3.83 -5.39
C HIS A 73 -9.82 3.95 -4.65
N LEU A 74 -8.96 2.93 -4.76
CA LEU A 74 -7.63 2.95 -4.15
C LEU A 74 -6.69 3.94 -4.86
N MET A 75 -6.65 3.93 -6.19
CA MET A 75 -5.89 4.88 -7.02
C MET A 75 -6.25 6.32 -6.66
N ASN A 76 -7.53 6.59 -6.43
CA ASN A 76 -8.01 7.92 -6.05
C ASN A 76 -8.17 8.10 -4.54
N SER A 77 -7.64 7.19 -3.71
CA SER A 77 -7.90 7.21 -2.28
C SER A 77 -7.17 8.37 -1.59
N PRO A 78 -7.90 9.35 -1.04
CA PRO A 78 -7.27 10.43 -0.29
C PRO A 78 -6.59 9.93 0.99
N ALA A 79 -6.97 8.74 1.47
CA ALA A 79 -6.35 8.12 2.65
C ALA A 79 -4.93 7.61 2.33
N LEU A 80 -4.73 6.99 1.17
CA LEU A 80 -3.41 6.54 0.73
C LEU A 80 -2.48 7.73 0.50
N ASN A 81 -2.94 8.74 -0.22
CA ASN A 81 -2.15 9.96 -0.46
C ASN A 81 -1.78 10.67 0.83
N ARG A 82 -2.71 10.75 1.80
CA ARG A 82 -2.41 11.30 3.12
C ARG A 82 -1.36 10.49 3.86
N LYS A 83 -1.40 9.16 3.82
CA LYS A 83 -0.39 8.29 4.45
C LYS A 83 1.00 8.52 3.84
N LEU A 84 1.09 8.61 2.51
CA LEU A 84 2.35 8.88 1.81
C LEU A 84 2.90 10.28 2.10
N ALA A 85 2.04 11.26 2.35
CA ALA A 85 2.44 12.62 2.67
C ALA A 85 2.82 12.85 4.15
N LEU A 86 2.66 11.85 5.03
CA LEU A 86 3.04 12.00 6.45
C LEU A 86 4.54 12.26 6.60
N ASP A 87 4.93 13.12 7.53
CA ASP A 87 6.35 13.37 7.80
C ASP A 87 7.08 12.15 8.38
N SER A 88 6.34 11.26 9.04
CA SER A 88 6.83 9.97 9.52
C SER A 88 6.88 8.88 8.46
N ALA A 89 6.32 9.11 7.26
CA ALA A 89 6.29 8.10 6.22
C ALA A 89 7.68 7.83 5.63
N ARG A 90 7.89 6.60 5.15
CA ARG A 90 9.13 6.20 4.50
C ARG A 90 9.39 6.99 3.22
N SER A 91 8.34 7.36 2.49
CA SER A 91 8.41 8.27 1.33
C SER A 91 9.13 9.57 1.69
N THR A 92 8.69 10.25 2.75
CA THR A 92 9.32 11.48 3.24
C THR A 92 10.76 11.25 3.68
N ARG A 93 11.01 10.16 4.43
CA ARG A 93 12.35 9.81 4.90
C ARG A 93 13.33 9.54 3.74
N LEU A 94 12.91 8.80 2.72
CA LEU A 94 13.73 8.48 1.55
C LEU A 94 13.95 9.71 0.67
N ALA A 95 12.93 10.58 0.54
CA ALA A 95 13.06 11.85 -0.17
C ALA A 95 14.06 12.82 0.51
N ALA A 96 14.10 12.82 1.84
CA ALA A 96 15.04 13.63 2.63
C ALA A 96 16.45 13.02 2.72
N SER A 97 16.63 11.76 2.30
CA SER A 97 17.92 11.08 2.35
C SER A 97 18.91 11.65 1.32
N LYS A 98 20.21 11.50 1.60
CA LYS A 98 21.30 11.87 0.66
C LYS A 98 21.63 10.75 -0.34
N GLU A 99 20.86 9.66 -0.34
CA GLU A 99 21.09 8.55 -1.25
C GLU A 99 20.84 8.97 -2.70
N SER A 100 21.44 8.25 -3.65
CA SER A 100 21.17 8.48 -5.07
C SER A 100 19.76 8.01 -5.44
N ASN A 101 19.21 8.54 -6.54
CA ASN A 101 17.87 8.15 -6.97
C ASN A 101 17.81 6.65 -7.32
N GLU A 102 18.90 6.07 -7.81
CA GLU A 102 19.02 4.64 -8.11
C GLU A 102 18.79 3.79 -6.87
N LYS A 103 19.47 4.13 -5.76
CA LYS A 103 19.31 3.43 -4.49
C LYS A 103 17.93 3.65 -3.88
N VAL A 104 17.34 4.83 -4.03
CA VAL A 104 15.97 5.09 -3.58
C VAL A 104 15.00 4.18 -4.33
N VAL A 105 15.15 4.04 -5.66
CA VAL A 105 14.33 3.12 -6.46
C VAL A 105 14.54 1.67 -5.99
N GLU A 106 15.78 1.23 -5.84
CA GLU A 106 16.08 -0.13 -5.36
C GLU A 106 15.43 -0.44 -4.01
N GLU A 107 15.54 0.47 -3.05
CA GLU A 107 14.94 0.33 -1.73
C GLU A 107 13.40 0.22 -1.84
N ILE A 108 12.75 1.05 -2.65
CA ILE A 108 11.29 1.00 -2.81
C ILE A 108 10.85 -0.34 -3.42
N TYR A 109 11.58 -0.85 -4.42
CA TYR A 109 11.30 -2.16 -5.02
C TYR A 109 11.52 -3.31 -4.05
N LEU A 110 12.57 -3.25 -3.22
CA LEU A 110 12.80 -4.23 -2.16
C LEU A 110 11.68 -4.20 -1.12
N LEU A 111 11.20 -3.01 -0.75
CA LEU A 111 10.10 -2.87 0.20
C LEU A 111 8.77 -3.42 -0.36
N ALA A 112 8.46 -3.14 -1.63
CA ALA A 112 7.19 -3.49 -2.23
C ALA A 112 7.13 -4.95 -2.72
N TYR A 113 8.20 -5.44 -3.37
CA TYR A 113 8.21 -6.73 -4.06
C TYR A 113 9.27 -7.70 -3.54
N SER A 114 10.07 -7.31 -2.55
CA SER A 114 11.17 -8.15 -2.03
C SER A 114 12.18 -8.59 -3.11
N ARG A 115 12.33 -7.79 -4.18
CA ARG A 115 13.29 -8.01 -5.27
C ARG A 115 13.88 -6.69 -5.74
N LEU A 116 15.01 -6.76 -6.43
CA LEU A 116 15.57 -5.60 -7.13
C LEU A 116 14.74 -5.29 -8.41
N PRO A 117 14.71 -4.01 -8.84
CA PRO A 117 14.10 -3.65 -10.11
C PRO A 117 14.90 -4.27 -11.27
N SER A 118 14.22 -4.65 -12.34
CA SER A 118 14.86 -4.95 -13.61
C SER A 118 15.42 -3.68 -14.27
N ASP A 119 16.34 -3.83 -15.22
CA ASP A 119 16.94 -2.69 -15.94
C ASP A 119 15.89 -1.75 -16.58
N HIS A 120 14.78 -2.32 -17.06
CA HIS A 120 13.68 -1.54 -17.66
C HIS A 120 12.89 -0.75 -16.61
N GLU A 121 12.56 -1.40 -15.50
CA GLU A 121 11.86 -0.79 -14.36
C GLU A 121 12.70 0.32 -13.73
N GLN A 122 14.00 0.08 -13.53
CA GLN A 122 14.91 1.06 -12.96
C GLN A 122 14.99 2.31 -13.83
N LYS A 123 15.16 2.16 -15.15
CA LYS A 123 15.16 3.30 -16.09
C LYS A 123 13.85 4.08 -16.04
N THR A 124 12.72 3.39 -15.99
CA THR A 124 11.40 4.02 -15.96
C THR A 124 11.18 4.79 -14.66
N ALA A 125 11.52 4.19 -13.52
CA ALA A 125 11.38 4.83 -12.21
C ALA A 125 12.30 6.05 -12.06
N LEU A 126 13.55 5.96 -12.54
CA LEU A 126 14.49 7.08 -12.56
C LEU A 126 14.01 8.24 -13.44
N ALA A 127 13.41 7.94 -14.59
CA ALA A 127 12.83 8.95 -15.46
C ALA A 127 11.68 9.69 -14.76
N SER A 128 10.79 8.96 -14.06
CA SER A 128 9.72 9.56 -13.26
C SER A 128 10.24 10.44 -12.13
N LEU A 129 11.30 10.01 -11.42
CA LEU A 129 11.92 10.81 -10.35
C LEU A 129 12.57 12.10 -10.88
N SER A 130 13.18 12.04 -12.07
CA SER A 130 13.90 13.17 -12.66
C SER A 130 12.98 14.17 -13.36
N ALA A 131 11.76 13.77 -13.71
CA ALA A 131 10.77 14.63 -14.37
C ALA A 131 10.20 15.70 -13.44
N GLN A 132 10.33 15.54 -12.13
CA GLN A 132 9.78 16.47 -11.14
C GLN A 132 10.86 17.28 -10.44
N ALA A 133 10.64 18.58 -10.28
CA ALA A 133 11.54 19.46 -9.54
C ALA A 133 11.52 19.20 -8.03
N ASN A 134 10.37 18.71 -7.50
CA ASN A 134 10.22 18.39 -6.09
C ASN A 134 10.54 16.91 -5.84
N ARG A 135 11.70 16.63 -5.25
CA ARG A 135 12.14 15.27 -4.91
C ARG A 135 11.15 14.55 -3.99
N ARG A 136 10.51 15.26 -3.05
CA ARG A 136 9.53 14.64 -2.14
C ARG A 136 8.29 14.16 -2.89
N GLY A 137 7.70 15.03 -3.72
CA GLY A 137 6.57 14.67 -4.57
C GLY A 137 6.90 13.50 -5.50
N ALA A 138 8.11 13.49 -6.08
CA ALA A 138 8.52 12.45 -7.01
C ALA A 138 8.60 11.07 -6.34
N VAL A 139 9.13 11.01 -5.12
CA VAL A 139 9.21 9.77 -4.34
C VAL A 139 7.82 9.33 -3.88
N GLU A 140 6.98 10.25 -3.41
CA GLU A 140 5.58 9.96 -3.04
C GLU A 140 4.80 9.38 -4.23
N ASP A 141 4.95 9.97 -5.41
CA ASP A 141 4.30 9.51 -6.65
C ASP A 141 4.83 8.15 -7.10
N LEU A 142 6.13 7.87 -6.93
CA LEU A 142 6.70 6.57 -7.23
C LEU A 142 6.13 5.47 -6.31
N PHE A 143 6.03 5.74 -5.01
CA PHE A 143 5.34 4.84 -4.08
C PHE A 143 3.89 4.62 -4.49
N TRP A 144 3.16 5.68 -4.81
CA TRP A 144 1.78 5.58 -5.26
C TRP A 144 1.66 4.73 -6.53
N ALA A 145 2.55 4.91 -7.51
CA ALA A 145 2.53 4.13 -8.75
C ALA A 145 2.76 2.64 -8.48
N ILE A 146 3.77 2.30 -7.66
CA ILE A 146 4.13 0.91 -7.32
C ILE A 146 2.99 0.22 -6.57
N LEU A 147 2.42 0.88 -5.55
CA LEU A 147 1.30 0.35 -4.76
C LEU A 147 0.03 0.15 -5.58
N ASN A 148 -0.11 0.81 -6.74
CA ASN A 148 -1.26 0.66 -7.63
C ASN A 148 -1.02 -0.31 -8.80
N THR A 149 0.13 -0.98 -8.87
CA THR A 149 0.36 -1.99 -9.91
C THR A 149 -0.29 -3.33 -9.57
N PRO A 150 -0.65 -4.15 -10.57
CA PRO A 150 -1.18 -5.51 -10.34
C PRO A 150 -0.23 -6.43 -9.57
N GLU A 151 1.09 -6.26 -9.75
CA GLU A 151 2.12 -7.06 -9.07
C GLU A 151 2.03 -6.90 -7.55
N PHE A 152 1.65 -5.71 -7.07
CA PHE A 152 1.49 -5.48 -5.64
C PHE A 152 0.30 -6.21 -5.03
N PHE A 153 -0.78 -6.47 -5.77
CA PHE A 153 -2.02 -7.04 -5.19
C PHE A 153 -2.12 -8.56 -5.30
N ILE A 154 -1.36 -9.16 -6.20
CA ILE A 154 -1.50 -10.55 -6.61
C ILE A 154 -0.25 -11.31 -6.21
N VAL A 155 -0.43 -12.36 -5.42
CA VAL A 155 0.65 -13.29 -5.03
C VAL A 155 0.51 -14.56 -5.88
N ASP A 156 1.61 -15.07 -6.44
CA ASP A 156 1.62 -16.26 -7.31
C ASP A 156 1.53 -17.61 -6.57
#